data_AF-T0TWD8-F1
#
_entry.id   AF-T0TWD8-F1
#
_cell.length_a   1.000
_cell.length_b   1.000
_cell.length_c   1.000
_cell.angle_alpha   90.00
_cell.angle_beta   90.00
_cell.angle_gamma   90.00
#
_symmetry.space_group_name_H-M   'P 1'
#
loop_
_entity.id
_entity.type
_entity.pdbx_description
1 polymer ?
#
loop_
_entity_poly.entity_id
_entity_poly.type
_entity_poly.pdbx_seq_one_letter_code
_entity_poly.pdbx_strand_id
1 'polypeptide(L)'
;MLAKTKQEALSRLQKIEDSLANVNPNIRKYLEDDKLYYSYLTGGVLLGSIDTISYNPHYEAIVRKFEHDKGKFVYHVIETGDTLAFLYVTIPTDSMSEENQLYEWEEERLASVNSLIAYVYNLQNPSYSEFGYIGIDNFMDSGALVRIF
;
A
#
# COMPACT_ATOMS: atom_id res chain seq x y z
N MET A 1 -6.62 -5.77 18.34
CA MET A 1 -7.08 -5.22 17.04
C MET A 1 -5.94 -5.08 16.04
N LEU A 2 -4.89 -4.29 16.34
CA LEU A 2 -3.71 -4.12 15.47
C LEU A 2 -3.03 -5.43 15.01
N ALA A 3 -2.91 -6.45 15.87
CA ALA A 3 -2.31 -7.72 15.47
C ALA A 3 -3.08 -8.44 14.34
N LYS A 4 -4.42 -8.43 14.38
CA LYS A 4 -5.27 -9.03 13.33
C LYS A 4 -5.15 -8.24 12.02
N THR A 5 -5.14 -6.91 12.12
CA THR A 5 -4.93 -6.00 10.97
C THR A 5 -3.56 -6.20 10.32
N LYS A 6 -2.49 -6.32 11.12
CA LYS A 6 -1.14 -6.60 10.61
C LYS A 6 -1.06 -7.98 9.95
N GLN A 7 -1.73 -9.00 10.50
CA GLN A 7 -1.82 -10.31 9.87
C GLN A 7 -2.55 -10.27 8.52
N GLU A 8 -3.67 -9.55 8.42
CA GLU A 8 -4.38 -9.33 7.16
C GLU A 8 -3.47 -8.60 6.14
N ALA A 9 -2.76 -7.55 6.56
CA ALA A 9 -1.80 -6.84 5.71
C ALA A 9 -0.67 -7.75 5.19
N LEU A 10 -0.10 -8.60 6.05
CA LEU A 10 0.91 -9.59 5.65
C LEU A 10 0.35 -10.61 4.66
N SER A 11 -0.90 -11.04 4.84
CA SER A 11 -1.59 -11.93 3.90
C SER A 11 -1.79 -11.25 2.54
N ARG A 12 -2.08 -9.95 2.50
CA ARG A 12 -2.22 -9.18 1.25
C ARG A 12 -0.87 -9.05 0.53
N LEU A 13 0.21 -8.78 1.26
CA LEU A 13 1.55 -8.78 0.68
C LEU A 13 1.93 -10.16 0.12
N GLN A 14 1.63 -11.25 0.82
CA GLN A 14 1.83 -12.61 0.28
C GLN A 14 1.05 -12.81 -1.02
N LYS A 15 -0.21 -12.34 -1.06
CA LYS A 15 -1.02 -12.47 -2.27
C LYS A 15 -0.43 -11.70 -3.45
N ILE A 16 0.14 -10.52 -3.20
CA ILE A 16 0.86 -9.74 -4.21
C ILE A 16 2.10 -10.49 -4.69
N GLU A 17 2.90 -11.07 -3.79
CA GLU A 17 4.06 -11.92 -4.13
C GLU A 17 3.67 -13.14 -4.98
N ASP A 18 2.52 -13.77 -4.69
CA ASP A 18 2.03 -14.93 -5.44
C ASP A 18 1.49 -14.56 -6.83
N SER A 19 0.96 -13.34 -6.96
CA SER A 19 0.29 -12.85 -8.17
C SER A 19 1.24 -12.15 -9.15
N LEU A 20 2.32 -11.55 -8.66
CA LEU A 20 3.29 -10.80 -9.46
C LEU A 20 4.63 -11.51 -9.45
N ALA A 21 5.24 -11.66 -10.63
CA ALA A 21 6.60 -12.18 -10.71
C ALA A 21 7.60 -11.16 -10.12
N ASN A 22 8.67 -11.65 -9.51
CA ASN A 22 9.84 -10.83 -9.13
C ASN A 22 9.53 -9.64 -8.19
N VAL A 23 8.54 -9.73 -7.30
CA VAL A 23 8.38 -8.76 -6.18
C VAL A 23 9.54 -8.92 -5.21
N ASN A 24 9.99 -7.82 -4.59
CA ASN A 24 11.08 -7.88 -3.62
C ASN A 24 10.74 -8.84 -2.48
N PRO A 25 11.56 -9.89 -2.24
CA PRO A 25 11.25 -10.93 -1.26
C PRO A 25 11.25 -10.43 0.19
N ASN A 26 11.75 -9.21 0.43
CA ASN A 26 11.76 -8.61 1.76
C ASN A 26 10.52 -7.75 2.06
N ILE A 27 9.62 -7.53 1.10
CA ILE A 27 8.48 -6.62 1.27
C ILE A 27 7.64 -6.99 2.52
N ARG A 28 7.42 -8.29 2.77
CA ARG A 28 6.77 -8.77 4.00
C ARG A 28 7.64 -8.67 5.23
N LYS A 29 8.91 -9.08 5.14
CA LYS A 29 9.85 -9.06 6.27
C LYS A 29 9.94 -7.68 6.90
N TYR A 30 9.89 -6.65 6.07
CA TYR A 30 9.88 -5.28 6.55
C TYR A 30 8.65 -4.92 7.36
N LEU A 31 7.46 -5.34 6.90
CA LEU A 31 6.24 -5.13 7.65
C LEU A 31 6.24 -5.94 8.96
N GLU A 32 6.80 -7.15 8.95
CA GLU A 32 7.03 -7.95 10.16
C GLU A 32 7.86 -7.18 11.20
N ASP A 33 8.91 -6.49 10.74
CA ASP A 33 9.80 -5.61 11.53
C ASP A 33 9.20 -4.22 11.86
N ASP A 34 7.88 -4.03 11.66
CA ASP A 34 7.16 -2.76 11.88
C ASP A 34 7.68 -1.58 11.05
N LYS A 35 8.19 -1.86 9.86
CA LYS A 35 8.65 -0.86 8.89
C LYS A 35 7.72 -0.81 7.69
N LEU A 36 7.21 0.38 7.40
CA LEU A 36 6.52 0.65 6.15
C LEU A 36 7.53 0.98 5.05
N TYR A 37 7.42 0.26 3.93
CA TYR A 37 8.21 0.51 2.74
C TYR A 37 7.35 1.13 1.64
N TYR A 38 8.04 1.78 0.71
CA TYR A 38 7.44 2.28 -0.50
C TYR A 38 8.28 1.94 -1.72
N SER A 39 7.58 1.72 -2.82
CA SER A 39 8.17 1.55 -4.15
C SER A 39 8.18 2.88 -4.87
N TYR A 40 9.25 3.17 -5.61
CA TYR A 40 9.37 4.38 -6.41
C TYR A 40 10.28 4.15 -7.61
N LEU A 41 10.21 5.06 -8.59
CA LEU A 41 11.04 4.99 -9.79
C LEU A 41 12.10 6.10 -9.79
N THR A 42 13.34 5.72 -10.06
CA THR A 42 14.52 6.60 -10.11
C THR A 42 15.18 6.58 -11.49
N GLY A 43 16.23 7.39 -11.67
CA GLY A 43 17.01 7.41 -12.91
C GLY A 43 16.20 7.85 -14.14
N GLY A 44 15.21 8.73 -13.97
CA GLY A 44 14.31 9.13 -15.05
C GLY A 44 13.30 8.04 -15.43
N VAL A 45 12.77 7.32 -14.43
CA VAL A 45 11.76 6.25 -14.61
C VAL A 45 12.34 4.96 -15.23
N LEU A 46 13.66 4.78 -15.15
CA LEU A 46 14.37 3.62 -15.71
C LEU A 46 14.69 2.55 -14.66
N LEU A 47 14.66 2.90 -13.37
CA LEU A 47 15.05 2.02 -12.28
C LEU A 47 13.96 1.97 -11.22
N GLY A 48 13.53 0.78 -10.83
CA GLY A 48 12.67 0.59 -9.67
C GLY A 48 13.50 0.53 -8.39
N SER A 49 13.00 1.14 -7.33
CA SER A 49 13.66 1.22 -6.02
C SER A 49 12.64 1.02 -4.90
N ILE A 50 13.12 0.51 -3.77
CA ILE A 50 12.32 0.22 -2.58
C ILE A 50 13.08 0.73 -1.37
N ASP A 51 12.43 1.58 -0.57
CA ASP A 51 13.00 2.15 0.66
C ASP A 51 11.96 2.22 1.78
N THR A 52 12.43 2.39 3.01
CA THR A 52 11.56 2.69 4.15
C THR A 52 10.93 4.06 3.97
N ILE A 53 9.63 4.20 4.23
CA ILE A 53 8.92 5.49 4.12
C ILE A 53 9.56 6.58 5.00
N SER A 54 10.18 6.19 6.10
CA SER A 54 10.88 7.08 7.04
C SER A 54 12.14 7.73 6.45
N TYR A 55 12.61 7.26 5.29
CA TYR A 55 13.64 7.96 4.51
C TYR A 55 13.18 9.36 4.08
N ASN A 56 11.87 9.52 3.83
CA ASN A 56 11.24 10.81 3.54
C ASN A 56 10.25 11.18 4.66
N PRO A 57 10.66 12.01 5.63
CA PRO A 57 9.81 12.39 6.77
C PRO A 57 8.48 13.06 6.36
N HIS A 58 8.45 13.73 5.19
CA HIS A 58 7.22 14.31 4.68
C HIS A 58 6.21 13.24 4.26
N TYR A 59 6.67 12.22 3.53
CA TYR A 59 5.82 11.10 3.11
C TYR A 59 5.33 10.30 4.31
N GLU A 60 6.21 10.05 5.29
CA GLU A 60 5.83 9.41 6.54
C GLU A 60 4.72 10.19 7.28
N ALA A 61 4.84 11.52 7.37
CA ALA A 61 3.82 12.35 8.00
C ALA A 61 2.46 12.29 7.26
N ILE A 62 2.47 12.27 5.92
CA ILE A 62 1.26 12.12 5.12
C ILE A 62 0.57 10.78 5.41
N VAL A 63 1.32 9.67 5.41
CA VAL A 63 0.78 8.34 5.69
C VAL A 63 0.20 8.28 7.10
N ARG A 64 0.94 8.72 8.11
CA ARG A 64 0.47 8.71 9.51
C ARG A 64 -0.82 9.51 9.69
N LYS A 65 -0.93 10.65 9.00
CA LYS A 65 -2.16 11.46 9.00
C LYS A 65 -3.32 10.70 8.35
N PHE A 66 -3.10 10.05 7.21
CA PHE A 66 -4.12 9.23 6.55
C PHE A 66 -4.59 8.08 7.46
N GLU A 67 -3.66 7.32 8.03
CA GLU A 67 -3.97 6.19 8.93
C GLU A 67 -4.82 6.64 10.11
N HIS A 68 -4.42 7.73 10.76
CA HIS A 68 -5.15 8.33 11.89
C HIS A 68 -6.56 8.79 11.47
N ASP A 69 -6.66 9.60 10.41
CA ASP A 69 -7.92 10.25 10.04
C ASP A 69 -8.93 9.28 9.43
N LYS A 70 -8.46 8.20 8.80
CA LYS A 70 -9.30 7.24 8.08
C LYS A 70 -9.49 5.91 8.81
N GLY A 71 -8.80 5.68 9.93
CA GLY A 71 -8.84 4.40 10.63
C GLY A 71 -8.33 3.25 9.76
N LYS A 72 -7.25 3.51 9.02
CA LYS A 72 -6.65 2.55 8.08
C LYS A 72 -5.22 2.23 8.52
N PHE A 73 -4.72 1.06 8.15
CA PHE A 73 -3.34 0.64 8.33
C PHE A 73 -2.69 0.47 6.97
N VAL A 74 -1.68 1.29 6.65
CA VAL A 74 -1.00 1.27 5.36
C VAL A 74 0.12 0.23 5.41
N TYR A 75 0.08 -0.74 4.50
CA TYR A 75 1.04 -1.83 4.46
C TYR A 75 2.07 -1.70 3.35
N HIS A 76 1.80 -0.86 2.35
CA HIS A 76 2.76 -0.50 1.30
C HIS A 76 2.36 0.83 0.65
N VAL A 77 3.35 1.56 0.13
CA VAL A 77 3.12 2.79 -0.64
C VAL A 77 3.77 2.67 -2.02
N ILE A 78 3.10 3.20 -3.05
CA ILE A 78 3.66 3.27 -4.40
C ILE A 78 3.73 4.74 -4.80
N GLU A 79 4.93 5.27 -4.99
CA GLU A 79 5.17 6.60 -5.54
C GLU A 79 5.12 6.53 -7.06
N THR A 80 4.34 7.42 -7.68
CA THR A 80 4.24 7.53 -9.14
C THR A 80 4.01 8.98 -9.53
N GLY A 81 5.04 9.60 -10.12
CA GLY A 81 5.03 11.02 -10.43
C GLY A 81 4.77 11.86 -9.18
N ASP A 82 3.74 12.71 -9.23
CA ASP A 82 3.32 13.58 -8.13
C ASP A 82 2.29 12.92 -7.18
N THR A 83 2.25 11.59 -7.10
CA THR A 83 1.27 10.87 -6.28
C THR A 83 1.88 9.76 -5.44
N LEU A 84 1.24 9.49 -4.30
CA LEU A 84 1.50 8.32 -3.47
C LEU A 84 0.22 7.48 -3.38
N ALA A 85 0.24 6.25 -3.87
CA ALA A 85 -0.85 5.30 -3.68
C ALA A 85 -0.62 4.49 -2.41
N PHE A 86 -1.59 4.52 -1.49
CA PHE A 86 -1.56 3.78 -0.24
C PHE A 86 -2.32 2.48 -0.39
N LEU A 87 -1.62 1.37 -0.20
CA LEU A 87 -2.23 0.06 -0.03
C LEU A 87 -2.53 -0.12 1.45
N TYR A 88 -3.80 -0.33 1.80
CA TYR A 88 -4.23 -0.26 3.20
C TYR A 88 -5.16 -1.40 3.60
N VAL A 89 -5.33 -1.57 4.92
CA VAL A 89 -6.31 -2.43 5.57
C VAL A 89 -7.19 -1.59 6.49
N THR A 90 -8.51 -1.77 6.46
CA THR A 90 -9.41 -1.19 7.47
C THR A 90 -9.07 -1.71 8.86
N ILE A 91 -8.91 -0.81 9.84
CA ILE A 91 -8.75 -1.17 11.24
C ILE A 91 -10.13 -1.45 11.84
N PRO A 92 -10.35 -2.64 12.48
CA PRO A 92 -11.60 -2.92 13.18
C PRO A 92 -11.87 -1.92 14.29
N THR A 93 -13.14 -1.53 14.41
CA THR A 93 -13.63 -0.67 15.49
C THR A 93 -14.67 -1.44 16.33
N ASP A 94 -14.84 -1.05 17.59
CA ASP A 94 -15.78 -1.73 18.51
C ASP A 94 -17.24 -1.67 18.03
N SER A 95 -17.57 -0.71 17.16
CA SER A 95 -18.89 -0.56 16.56
C SER A 95 -19.11 -1.37 15.27
N MET A 96 -18.06 -1.99 14.72
CA MET A 96 -18.13 -2.74 13.46
C MET A 96 -18.38 -4.21 13.74
N SER A 97 -19.39 -4.80 13.09
CA SER A 97 -19.61 -6.25 13.15
C SER A 97 -18.47 -6.99 12.42
N GLU A 98 -18.26 -8.26 12.76
CA GLU A 98 -17.29 -9.10 12.05
C GLU A 98 -17.62 -9.25 10.57
N GLU A 99 -18.91 -9.34 10.21
CA GLU A 99 -19.36 -9.42 8.82
C GLU A 99 -19.00 -8.16 8.04
N ASN A 100 -19.26 -6.96 8.60
CA ASN A 100 -18.89 -5.70 7.96
C ASN A 100 -17.36 -5.58 7.83
N GLN A 101 -16.62 -6.06 8.82
CA GLN A 101 -15.16 -6.07 8.76
C GLN A 101 -14.63 -6.96 7.64
N LEU A 102 -15.21 -8.16 7.49
CA LEU A 102 -14.85 -9.07 6.40
C LEU A 102 -15.20 -8.46 5.06
N TYR A 103 -16.38 -7.83 4.92
CA TYR A 103 -16.79 -7.15 3.70
C TYR A 103 -15.79 -6.04 3.28
N GLU A 104 -15.43 -5.13 4.20
CA GLU A 104 -14.41 -4.11 3.94
C GLU A 104 -13.08 -4.74 3.52
N TRP A 105 -12.67 -5.84 4.17
CA TRP A 105 -11.42 -6.50 3.83
C TRP A 105 -11.45 -7.20 2.47
N GLU A 106 -12.56 -7.80 2.07
CA GLU A 106 -12.69 -8.39 0.73
C GLU A 106 -12.60 -7.33 -0.37
N GLU A 107 -13.25 -6.17 -0.19
CA GLU A 107 -13.19 -5.07 -1.16
C GLU A 107 -11.79 -4.47 -1.31
N GLU A 108 -11.01 -4.47 -0.22
CA GLU A 108 -9.63 -3.93 -0.19
C GLU A 108 -8.55 -4.91 -0.65
N ARG A 109 -8.88 -6.19 -0.84
CA ARG A 109 -7.92 -7.21 -1.27
C ARG A 109 -7.60 -7.07 -2.76
N LEU A 110 -6.48 -7.67 -3.13
CA LEU A 110 -6.09 -7.82 -4.53
C LEU A 110 -7.16 -8.65 -5.27
N ALA A 111 -7.85 -8.01 -6.20
CA ALA A 111 -8.83 -8.63 -7.07
C ALA A 111 -8.16 -9.35 -8.25
N SER A 112 -8.99 -9.95 -9.12
CA SER A 112 -8.51 -10.44 -10.41
C SER A 112 -7.85 -9.30 -11.21
N VAL A 113 -6.89 -9.65 -12.07
CA VAL A 113 -6.08 -8.70 -12.87
C VAL A 113 -5.19 -7.72 -12.08
N ASN A 114 -4.78 -8.08 -10.85
CA ASN A 114 -3.85 -7.29 -10.03
C ASN A 114 -4.34 -5.86 -9.76
N SER A 115 -5.64 -5.72 -9.55
CA SER A 115 -6.27 -4.45 -9.17
C SER A 115 -6.75 -4.49 -7.73
N LEU A 116 -6.77 -3.33 -7.07
CA LEU A 116 -7.27 -3.18 -5.69
C LEU A 116 -7.71 -1.73 -5.48
N ILE A 117 -8.54 -1.49 -4.47
CA ILE A 117 -8.84 -0.12 -4.02
C ILE A 117 -7.70 0.43 -3.17
N ALA A 118 -7.20 1.60 -3.56
CA ALA A 118 -6.16 2.35 -2.88
C ALA A 118 -6.64 3.76 -2.53
N TYR A 119 -5.89 4.44 -1.68
CA TYR A 119 -6.01 5.89 -1.53
C TYR A 119 -4.84 6.55 -2.24
N VAL A 120 -5.12 7.37 -3.25
CA VAL A 120 -4.10 8.06 -4.02
C VAL A 120 -4.00 9.48 -3.49
N TYR A 121 -2.91 9.77 -2.78
CA TYR A 121 -2.57 11.09 -2.31
C TYR A 121 -1.87 11.89 -3.40
N ASN A 122 -2.38 13.09 -3.70
CA ASN A 122 -1.77 14.01 -4.64
C ASN A 122 -0.83 14.97 -3.90
N LEU A 123 0.47 14.90 -4.20
CA LEU A 123 1.52 15.67 -3.53
C LEU A 123 1.45 17.18 -3.86
N GLN A 124 0.99 17.53 -5.05
CA GLN A 124 0.91 18.92 -5.51
C GLN A 124 -0.37 19.61 -5.05
N ASN A 125 -1.49 18.89 -5.07
CA ASN A 125 -2.79 19.39 -4.63
C ASN A 125 -3.54 18.31 -3.83
N PRO A 126 -3.34 18.26 -2.50
CA PRO A 126 -3.96 17.25 -1.63
C PRO A 126 -5.49 17.19 -1.71
N SER A 127 -6.16 18.26 -2.14
CA SER A 127 -7.63 18.26 -2.33
C SER A 127 -8.11 17.38 -3.48
N TYR A 128 -7.22 16.97 -4.39
CA TYR A 128 -7.49 16.01 -5.47
C TYR A 128 -7.14 14.58 -5.08
N SER A 129 -6.84 14.31 -3.80
CA SER A 129 -6.60 12.96 -3.32
C SER A 129 -7.91 12.19 -3.20
N GLU A 130 -7.92 10.92 -3.60
CA GLU A 130 -9.14 10.13 -3.70
C GLU A 130 -8.94 8.66 -3.37
N PHE A 131 -10.05 8.00 -3.04
CA PHE A 131 -10.11 6.53 -3.06
C PHE A 131 -10.46 6.08 -4.47
N GLY A 132 -9.77 5.06 -4.97
CA GLY A 132 -10.02 4.53 -6.30
C GLY A 132 -9.33 3.20 -6.53
N TYR A 133 -9.86 2.44 -7.50
CA TYR A 133 -9.20 1.24 -7.97
C TYR A 133 -7.97 1.60 -8.79
N ILE A 134 -6.85 0.98 -8.44
CA ILE A 134 -5.61 1.06 -9.20
C ILE A 134 -5.21 -0.32 -9.69
N GLY A 135 -4.49 -0.37 -10.80
CA GLY A 135 -3.74 -1.55 -11.18
C GLY A 135 -2.33 -1.48 -10.60
N ILE A 136 -1.82 -2.62 -10.13
CA ILE A 136 -0.43 -2.76 -9.69
C ILE A 136 0.32 -3.82 -10.52
N ASP A 137 1.60 -3.58 -10.72
CA ASP A 137 2.51 -4.52 -11.39
C ASP A 137 3.92 -4.44 -10.78
N ASN A 138 4.81 -5.36 -11.15
CA ASN A 138 6.23 -5.28 -10.84
C ASN A 138 6.98 -4.48 -11.90
N PHE A 139 7.94 -3.65 -11.48
CA PHE A 139 8.81 -2.92 -12.39
C PHE A 139 10.01 -3.76 -12.79
N MET A 140 9.92 -4.43 -13.94
CA MET A 140 10.98 -5.29 -14.47
C MET A 140 11.48 -6.27 -13.39
N ASP A 141 12.79 -6.45 -13.26
CA ASP A 141 13.41 -7.32 -12.26
C ASP A 141 13.85 -6.57 -10.98
N SER A 142 13.36 -5.36 -10.75
CA SER A 142 13.81 -4.50 -9.64
C SER A 142 13.23 -4.89 -8.27
N GLY A 143 12.15 -5.68 -8.25
CA GLY A 143 11.40 -5.93 -7.02
C GLY A 143 10.36 -4.87 -6.68
N ALA A 144 10.42 -3.67 -7.29
CA ALA A 144 9.54 -2.56 -6.99
C ALA A 144 8.14 -2.75 -7.58
N LEU A 145 7.13 -2.33 -6.83
CA LEU A 145 5.74 -2.23 -7.31
C LEU A 145 5.52 -0.90 -8.02
N VAL A 146 4.73 -0.90 -9.08
CA VAL A 146 4.30 0.29 -9.82
C VAL A 146 2.80 0.31 -9.98
N ARG A 147 2.26 1.54 -10.06
CA ARG A 147 0.86 1.78 -10.44
C ARG A 147 0.77 1.88 -11.97
N ILE A 148 -0.20 1.18 -12.57
CA ILE A 148 -0.35 1.10 -14.04
C ILE A 148 -1.60 1.81 -14.60
N PHE A 149 -2.55 2.23 -13.75
CA PHE A 149 -3.65 3.16 -14.06
C PHE A 149 -4.22 3.78 -12.79
#